data_AF-A0A7S3U940-F1
#
_entry.id   AF-A0A7S3U940-F1
#
_cell.length_a   1.000
_cell.length_b   1.000
_cell.length_c   1.000
_cell.angle_alpha   90.00
_cell.angle_beta   90.00
_cell.angle_gamma   90.00
#
_symmetry.space_group_name_H-M   'P 1'
#
loop_
_entity.id
_entity.type
_entity.pdbx_description
1 polymer ?
#
loop_
_entity_poly.entity_id
_entity_poly.type
_entity_poly.pdbx_seq_one_letter_code
_entity_poly.pdbx_strand_id
1 'polypeptide(L)'
;DSVWLRDRLGDDVTLEIDTANDARCEGEVILSGTSGTFGSNPAGRQYCSGQQCAWHIFAQEDAGDFLVLTFERFELECAQGMNGEPQDYVRIHDGGTRAAPVLATYSCYLAPLVISSGREVLVEFFSDDIGRENTNYGGFRASWTASKNYCEAFSDCGTCTAGPCVWCATTSRCLAPTDTVAANSATTSV
;
A
#
# COMPACT_ATOMS: atom_id res chain seq x y z
N ASP A 1 -23.86 2.83 -0.16
CA ASP A 1 -23.12 3.03 -1.41
C ASP A 1 -22.77 1.69 -2.00
N SER A 2 -23.40 1.34 -3.13
CA SER A 2 -23.16 0.07 -3.83
C SER A 2 -22.03 0.26 -4.84
N VAL A 3 -20.97 -0.54 -4.75
CA VAL A 3 -19.86 -0.54 -5.72
C VAL A 3 -20.18 -1.56 -6.81
N TRP A 4 -20.10 -1.15 -8.07
CA TRP A 4 -20.29 -2.02 -9.22
C TRP A 4 -18.97 -2.71 -9.57
N LEU A 5 -18.93 -4.05 -9.52
CA LEU A 5 -17.83 -4.84 -10.06
C LEU A 5 -18.37 -5.71 -11.21
N ARG A 6 -17.62 -5.76 -12.31
CA ARG A 6 -17.90 -6.68 -13.43
C ARG A 6 -17.21 -8.00 -13.15
N ASP A 7 -17.94 -9.10 -13.27
CA ASP A 7 -17.35 -10.43 -13.17
C ASP A 7 -16.58 -10.81 -14.46
N ARG A 8 -15.97 -12.00 -14.47
CA ARG A 8 -15.25 -12.51 -15.65
C ARG A 8 -16.17 -12.87 -16.84
N LEU A 9 -17.48 -12.84 -16.66
CA LEU A 9 -18.50 -13.10 -17.68
C LEU A 9 -19.09 -11.78 -18.24
N GLY A 10 -18.75 -10.65 -17.64
CA GLY A 10 -19.22 -9.32 -18.06
C GLY A 10 -20.60 -8.96 -17.49
N ASP A 11 -21.09 -9.73 -16.53
CA ASP A 11 -22.35 -9.45 -15.85
C ASP A 11 -22.13 -8.43 -14.73
N ASP A 12 -23.09 -7.52 -14.59
CA ASP A 12 -23.09 -6.48 -13.57
C ASP A 12 -23.59 -7.11 -12.26
N VAL A 13 -22.65 -7.45 -11.36
CA VAL A 13 -22.97 -8.09 -10.08
C VAL A 13 -23.00 -7.01 -9.00
N THR A 14 -24.18 -6.76 -8.42
CA THR A 14 -24.28 -6.04 -7.14
C THR A 14 -23.77 -6.96 -6.04
N LEU A 15 -22.51 -6.79 -5.64
CA LEU A 15 -22.09 -7.23 -4.32
C LEU A 15 -22.67 -6.24 -3.31
N GLU A 16 -23.76 -6.63 -2.65
CA GLU A 16 -24.11 -6.03 -1.37
C GLU A 16 -22.99 -6.39 -0.40
N ILE A 17 -21.93 -5.57 -0.36
CA ILE A 17 -21.02 -5.60 0.78
C ILE A 17 -21.88 -5.13 1.95
N ASP A 18 -22.34 -6.07 2.77
CA ASP A 18 -22.96 -5.76 4.06
C ASP A 18 -21.87 -5.17 4.94
N THR A 19 -21.60 -3.88 4.74
CA THR A 19 -20.64 -3.08 5.51
C THR A 19 -20.98 -3.04 7.01
N ALA A 20 -22.15 -3.54 7.42
CA ALA A 20 -22.58 -3.65 8.81
C ALA A 20 -22.30 -5.03 9.44
N ASN A 21 -22.21 -6.13 8.68
CA ASN A 21 -21.95 -7.47 9.22
C ASN A 21 -20.70 -8.18 8.71
N ASP A 22 -20.18 -7.88 7.53
CA ASP A 22 -19.01 -8.59 7.03
C ASP A 22 -17.72 -7.82 7.34
N ALA A 23 -17.19 -8.09 8.53
CA ALA A 23 -15.87 -7.59 8.95
C ALA A 23 -14.72 -8.27 8.18
N ARG A 24 -15.02 -9.20 7.26
CA ARG A 24 -14.06 -9.93 6.45
C ARG A 24 -13.95 -9.28 5.07
N CYS A 25 -12.76 -8.81 4.72
CA CYS A 25 -12.37 -8.75 3.32
C CYS A 25 -11.99 -10.16 2.84
N GLU A 26 -12.37 -10.47 1.59
CA GLU A 26 -12.00 -11.68 0.87
C GLU A 26 -11.87 -11.36 -0.62
N GLY A 27 -10.94 -12.04 -1.30
CA GLY A 27 -10.76 -11.92 -2.75
C GLY A 27 -10.01 -10.65 -3.16
N GLU A 28 -10.13 -10.31 -4.44
CA GLU A 28 -9.40 -9.19 -5.06
C GLU A 28 -10.36 -8.08 -5.46
N VAL A 29 -10.05 -6.85 -5.04
CA VAL A 29 -10.79 -5.63 -5.37
C VAL A 29 -9.94 -4.75 -6.26
N ILE A 30 -10.54 -4.26 -7.33
CA ILE A 30 -9.89 -3.32 -8.26
C ILE A 30 -10.24 -1.89 -7.85
N LEU A 31 -9.22 -1.07 -7.60
CA LEU A 31 -9.37 0.35 -7.27
C LEU A 31 -8.70 1.20 -8.35
N SER A 32 -9.41 2.20 -8.84
CA SER A 32 -8.89 3.11 -9.86
C SER A 32 -9.32 4.55 -9.62
N GLY A 33 -8.53 5.51 -10.12
CA GLY A 33 -8.75 6.94 -9.94
C GLY A 33 -7.47 7.70 -9.60
N THR A 34 -7.62 8.87 -8.97
CA THR A 34 -6.50 9.73 -8.53
C THR A 34 -6.14 9.54 -7.06
N SER A 35 -7.07 9.03 -6.25
CA SER A 35 -6.85 8.69 -4.84
C SER A 35 -7.95 7.76 -4.34
N GLY A 36 -7.71 7.11 -3.20
CA GLY A 36 -8.70 6.26 -2.55
C GLY A 36 -8.21 5.71 -1.22
N THR A 37 -9.05 4.89 -0.58
CA THR A 37 -8.74 4.23 0.69
C THR A 37 -9.04 2.75 0.65
N PHE A 38 -8.26 1.96 1.38
CA PHE A 38 -8.43 0.52 1.50
C PHE A 38 -7.96 0.06 2.89
N GLY A 39 -8.27 -1.17 3.27
CA GLY A 39 -7.93 -1.68 4.58
C GLY A 39 -8.59 -3.01 4.89
N SER A 40 -8.05 -3.72 5.87
CA SER A 40 -8.59 -5.00 6.32
C SER A 40 -9.98 -4.90 6.96
N ASN A 41 -10.33 -3.71 7.47
CA ASN A 41 -11.67 -3.43 7.99
C ASN A 41 -12.08 -1.96 7.80
N PRO A 42 -13.02 -1.66 6.89
CA PRO A 42 -13.49 -0.30 6.63
C PRO A 42 -14.31 0.30 7.78
N ALA A 43 -14.90 -0.54 8.65
CA ALA A 43 -15.70 -0.11 9.80
C ALA A 43 -14.86 0.18 11.06
N GLY A 44 -13.52 0.11 10.97
CA GLY A 44 -12.62 0.43 12.09
C GLY A 44 -12.59 -0.62 13.21
N ARG A 45 -13.12 -1.82 12.96
CA ARG A 45 -13.05 -2.94 13.91
C ARG A 45 -11.80 -3.79 13.66
N GLN A 46 -11.60 -4.77 14.53
CA GLN A 46 -10.56 -5.79 14.40
C GLN A 46 -10.74 -6.59 13.10
N TYR A 47 -9.64 -7.12 12.57
CA TYR A 47 -9.69 -8.03 11.42
C TYR A 47 -9.97 -9.47 11.89
N CYS A 48 -10.51 -10.29 11.00
CA CYS A 48 -10.80 -11.69 11.25
C CYS A 48 -9.58 -12.58 10.91
N SER A 49 -9.52 -13.77 11.50
CA SER A 49 -8.55 -14.80 11.11
C SER A 49 -8.89 -15.42 9.75
N GLY A 50 -7.87 -15.90 9.05
CA GLY A 50 -8.02 -16.60 7.77
C GLY A 50 -8.41 -15.70 6.60
N GLN A 51 -8.10 -14.40 6.67
CA GLN A 51 -8.42 -13.47 5.60
C GLN A 51 -7.37 -13.48 4.52
N GLN A 52 -7.83 -13.42 3.27
CA GLN A 52 -6.99 -13.28 2.09
C GLN A 52 -7.62 -12.20 1.21
N CYS A 53 -7.05 -11.00 1.29
CA CYS A 53 -7.56 -9.83 0.60
C CYS A 53 -6.50 -9.31 -0.34
N ALA A 54 -6.92 -8.84 -1.50
CA ALA A 54 -6.04 -8.19 -2.44
C ALA A 54 -6.69 -6.90 -2.97
N TRP A 55 -5.88 -5.86 -3.13
CA TRP A 55 -6.28 -4.62 -3.80
C TRP A 55 -5.34 -4.39 -4.97
N HIS A 56 -5.85 -4.53 -6.19
CA HIS A 56 -5.15 -4.07 -7.39
C HIS A 56 -5.50 -2.60 -7.60
N ILE A 57 -4.54 -1.73 -7.32
CA ILE A 57 -4.71 -0.28 -7.41
C ILE A 57 -4.00 0.18 -8.66
N PHE A 58 -4.70 0.92 -9.53
CA PHE A 58 -4.07 1.54 -10.69
C PHE A 58 -4.54 2.98 -10.90
N ALA A 59 -3.60 3.88 -11.16
CA ALA A 59 -3.88 5.26 -11.52
C ALA A 59 -4.33 5.35 -13.00
N GLN A 60 -5.30 6.24 -13.27
CA GLN A 60 -5.64 6.60 -14.65
C GLN A 60 -4.45 7.31 -15.32
N GLU A 61 -4.35 7.24 -16.65
CA GLU A 61 -3.13 7.65 -17.36
C GLU A 61 -2.75 9.12 -17.18
N ASP A 62 -3.73 9.98 -16.92
CA ASP A 62 -3.58 11.40 -16.68
C ASP A 62 -3.51 11.77 -15.19
N ALA A 63 -3.70 10.81 -14.28
CA ALA A 63 -3.78 11.02 -12.83
C ALA A 63 -2.41 11.03 -12.14
N GLY A 64 -1.44 10.23 -12.60
CA GLY A 64 -0.13 10.11 -11.95
C GLY A 64 0.82 9.17 -12.67
N ASP A 65 2.11 9.31 -12.40
CA ASP A 65 3.16 8.42 -12.89
C ASP A 65 3.48 7.30 -11.89
N PHE A 66 3.23 7.55 -10.60
CA PHE A 66 3.41 6.60 -9.52
C PHE A 66 2.31 6.74 -8.45
N LEU A 67 2.24 5.76 -7.55
CA LEU A 67 1.32 5.72 -6.42
C LEU A 67 2.08 5.93 -5.12
N VAL A 68 1.48 6.70 -4.22
CA VAL A 68 1.96 6.92 -2.85
C VAL A 68 0.95 6.31 -1.90
N LEU A 69 1.38 5.32 -1.13
CA LEU A 69 0.55 4.60 -0.16
C LEU A 69 0.91 5.05 1.26
N THR A 70 -0.08 5.54 1.99
CA THR A 70 0.07 6.02 3.38
C THR A 70 -0.80 5.18 4.30
N PHE A 71 -0.20 4.61 5.35
CA PHE A 71 -0.93 3.86 6.36
C PHE A 71 -1.32 4.79 7.51
N GLU A 72 -2.62 5.03 7.70
CA GLU A 72 -3.10 5.90 8.78
C GLU A 72 -3.25 5.14 10.11
N ARG A 73 -3.56 3.85 10.02
CA ARG A 73 -3.52 2.92 11.15
C ARG A 73 -2.94 1.60 10.66
N PHE A 74 -2.10 0.96 11.48
CA PHE A 74 -1.53 -0.33 11.16
C PHE A 74 -1.25 -1.11 12.43
N GLU A 75 -1.95 -2.23 12.59
CA GLU A 75 -1.86 -3.08 13.77
C GLU A 75 -2.23 -4.51 13.36
N LEU A 76 -1.21 -5.36 13.18
CA LEU A 76 -1.30 -6.78 12.89
C LEU A 76 -0.57 -7.60 13.97
N GLU A 77 -0.83 -8.89 14.01
CA GLU A 77 -0.11 -9.82 14.87
C GLU A 77 1.40 -9.75 14.64
N CYS A 78 2.17 -9.84 15.73
CA CYS A 78 3.64 -9.85 15.71
C CYS A 78 4.27 -11.24 15.65
N ALA A 79 3.46 -12.28 15.44
CA ALA A 79 3.94 -13.65 15.47
C ALA A 79 4.69 -14.00 14.18
N GLN A 80 5.72 -14.83 14.31
CA GLN A 80 6.54 -15.30 13.21
C GLN A 80 6.42 -16.81 13.07
N GLY A 81 6.26 -17.26 11.83
CA GLY A 81 6.29 -18.67 11.48
C GLY A 81 7.69 -19.28 11.62
N MET A 82 7.78 -20.60 11.52
CA MET A 82 9.06 -21.32 11.61
C MET A 82 10.07 -20.95 10.51
N ASN A 83 9.61 -20.36 9.41
CA ASN A 83 10.42 -19.84 8.31
C ASN A 83 10.93 -18.40 8.55
N GLY A 84 10.58 -17.77 9.67
CA GLY A 84 10.92 -16.37 9.97
C GLY A 84 10.04 -15.35 9.26
N GLU A 85 9.03 -15.79 8.50
CA GLU A 85 8.04 -14.90 7.90
C GLU A 85 6.96 -14.53 8.94
N PRO A 86 6.40 -13.32 8.88
CA PRO A 86 5.24 -12.97 9.70
C PRO A 86 4.05 -13.86 9.39
N GLN A 87 3.27 -14.21 10.42
CA GLN A 87 2.04 -14.99 10.26
C GLN A 87 0.91 -14.14 9.66
N ASP A 88 0.77 -12.89 10.13
CA ASP A 88 -0.12 -11.88 9.58
C ASP A 88 0.69 -10.77 8.91
N TYR A 89 0.33 -10.41 7.67
CA TYR A 89 1.09 -9.41 6.94
C TYR A 89 0.29 -8.64 5.89
N VAL A 90 0.79 -7.45 5.58
CA VAL A 90 0.48 -6.73 4.34
C VAL A 90 1.71 -6.76 3.45
N ARG A 91 1.56 -7.28 2.22
CA ARG A 91 2.61 -7.29 1.20
C ARG A 91 2.24 -6.38 0.05
N ILE A 92 3.16 -5.53 -0.36
CA ILE A 92 2.96 -4.57 -1.46
C ILE A 92 3.89 -4.95 -2.62
N HIS A 93 3.31 -5.16 -3.79
CA HIS A 93 4.01 -5.45 -5.04
C HIS A 93 4.06 -4.22 -5.96
N ASP A 94 5.20 -4.00 -6.61
CA ASP A 94 5.47 -2.91 -7.54
C ASP A 94 4.91 -3.20 -8.94
N GLY A 95 3.59 -3.30 -9.02
CA GLY A 95 2.84 -3.63 -10.24
C GLY A 95 1.56 -4.39 -9.91
N GLY A 96 0.68 -4.56 -10.90
CA GLY A 96 -0.65 -5.16 -10.70
C GLY A 96 -0.70 -6.68 -10.49
N THR A 97 0.42 -7.37 -10.22
CA THR A 97 0.43 -8.84 -10.10
C THR A 97 1.36 -9.33 -9.01
N ARG A 98 1.10 -10.54 -8.50
CA ARG A 98 1.94 -11.24 -7.50
C ARG A 98 3.35 -11.57 -7.99
N ALA A 99 3.57 -11.54 -9.31
CA ALA A 99 4.88 -11.76 -9.92
C ALA A 99 5.75 -10.48 -9.93
N ALA A 100 5.15 -9.31 -9.69
CA ALA A 100 5.89 -8.06 -9.62
C ALA A 100 6.78 -8.01 -8.36
N PRO A 101 7.90 -7.25 -8.41
CA PRO A 101 8.81 -7.11 -7.28
C PRO A 101 8.09 -6.65 -6.01
N VAL A 102 8.48 -7.18 -4.85
CA VAL A 102 7.90 -6.75 -3.56
C VAL A 102 8.59 -5.45 -3.12
N LEU A 103 7.81 -4.39 -2.91
CA LEU A 103 8.28 -3.13 -2.35
C LEU A 103 8.47 -3.24 -0.84
N ALA A 104 7.52 -3.87 -0.16
CA ALA A 104 7.52 -4.02 1.28
C ALA A 104 6.64 -5.19 1.73
N THR A 105 6.99 -5.76 2.89
CA THR A 105 6.10 -6.62 3.68
C THR A 105 6.08 -6.06 5.10
N TYR A 106 4.88 -5.75 5.61
CA TYR A 106 4.66 -5.16 6.92
C TYR A 106 3.87 -6.11 7.83
N SER A 107 4.19 -6.08 9.11
CA SER A 107 3.53 -6.80 10.21
C SER A 107 3.68 -5.98 11.49
N CYS A 108 3.13 -6.44 12.63
CA CYS A 108 3.13 -5.66 13.88
C CYS A 108 2.44 -4.29 13.74
N TYR A 109 3.09 -3.21 14.19
CA TYR A 109 2.47 -1.91 14.46
C TYR A 109 3.01 -0.76 13.60
N LEU A 110 3.92 -1.05 12.67
CA LEU A 110 4.55 -0.01 11.85
C LEU A 110 4.55 -0.40 10.39
N ALA A 111 3.85 0.42 9.60
CA ALA A 111 3.90 0.40 8.15
C ALA A 111 4.30 1.81 7.66
N PRO A 112 5.58 2.00 7.31
CA PRO A 112 6.02 3.21 6.65
C PRO A 112 5.28 3.45 5.32
N LEU A 113 5.35 4.67 4.83
CA LEU A 113 4.85 5.02 3.50
C LEU A 113 5.60 4.25 2.41
N VAL A 114 4.88 3.87 1.36
CA VAL A 114 5.42 3.18 0.18
C VAL A 114 5.20 4.02 -1.06
N ILE A 115 6.18 4.04 -1.96
CA ILE A 115 6.08 4.66 -3.27
C ILE A 115 6.35 3.59 -4.33
N SER A 116 5.45 3.44 -5.29
CA SER A 116 5.67 2.55 -6.43
C SER A 116 6.57 3.18 -7.48
N SER A 117 7.15 2.35 -8.35
CA SER A 117 7.89 2.83 -9.53
C SER A 117 6.98 3.17 -10.71
N GLY A 118 5.75 2.65 -10.69
CA GLY A 118 4.77 2.85 -11.75
C GLY A 118 3.36 3.10 -11.23
N ARG A 119 2.40 3.09 -12.15
CA ARG A 119 1.00 3.49 -11.90
C ARG A 119 0.16 2.42 -11.24
N GLU A 120 0.73 1.26 -10.94
CA GLU A 120 0.02 0.11 -10.41
C GLU A 120 0.73 -0.47 -9.21
N VAL A 121 -0.07 -0.92 -8.23
CA VAL A 121 0.39 -1.80 -7.16
C VAL A 121 -0.63 -2.90 -6.91
N LEU A 122 -0.15 -4.04 -6.43
CA LEU A 122 -0.98 -5.06 -5.81
C LEU A 122 -0.65 -5.08 -4.32
N VAL A 123 -1.66 -4.85 -3.49
CA VAL A 123 -1.53 -4.98 -2.04
C VAL A 123 -2.24 -6.25 -1.60
N GLU A 124 -1.55 -7.14 -0.91
CA GLU A 124 -2.10 -8.35 -0.33
C GLU A 124 -2.14 -8.23 1.20
N PHE A 125 -3.26 -8.59 1.80
CA PHE A 125 -3.40 -8.82 3.21
C PHE A 125 -3.68 -10.29 3.47
N PHE A 126 -2.89 -10.90 4.33
CA PHE A 126 -3.04 -12.27 4.78
C PHE A 126 -3.13 -12.28 6.30
N SER A 127 -4.13 -12.99 6.84
CA SER A 127 -4.14 -13.42 8.24
C SER A 127 -4.28 -14.94 8.33
N ASP A 128 -3.57 -15.55 9.27
CA ASP A 128 -3.59 -17.00 9.42
C ASP A 128 -4.86 -17.52 10.12
N ASP A 129 -5.07 -18.85 10.10
CA ASP A 129 -6.20 -19.52 10.76
C ASP A 129 -5.92 -19.85 12.24
N ILE A 130 -4.71 -19.57 12.75
CA ILE A 130 -4.25 -19.99 14.07
C ILE A 130 -4.32 -18.80 15.02
N GLY A 131 -5.53 -18.52 15.47
CA GLY A 131 -5.78 -17.62 16.61
C GLY A 131 -5.24 -18.22 17.92
N ARG A 132 -3.93 -18.07 18.17
CA ARG A 132 -3.45 -18.00 19.56
C ARG A 132 -3.94 -16.66 20.10
N GLU A 133 -5.18 -16.64 20.57
CA GLU A 133 -5.86 -15.47 21.12
C GLU A 133 -6.47 -14.53 20.06
N ASN A 134 -7.65 -14.94 19.59
CA ASN A 134 -8.73 -14.07 19.11
C ASN A 134 -8.69 -12.64 19.71
N THR A 135 -8.77 -11.60 18.86
CA THR A 135 -9.38 -10.26 19.11
C THR A 135 -8.60 -9.13 19.80
N ASN A 136 -7.42 -8.69 19.35
CA ASN A 136 -6.94 -7.33 19.76
C ASN A 136 -6.40 -6.43 18.65
N TYR A 137 -6.00 -6.95 17.50
CA TYR A 137 -5.34 -6.12 16.50
C TYR A 137 -6.36 -5.39 15.61
N GLY A 138 -6.25 -4.06 15.56
CA GLY A 138 -7.15 -3.18 14.85
C GLY A 138 -7.05 -3.25 13.33
N GLY A 139 -6.13 -4.04 12.77
CA GLY A 139 -5.92 -4.16 11.33
C GLY A 139 -5.26 -2.91 10.76
N PHE A 140 -5.55 -2.61 9.51
CA PHE A 140 -5.01 -1.42 8.88
C PHE A 140 -6.04 -0.64 8.08
N ARG A 141 -5.75 0.66 7.94
CA ARG A 141 -6.39 1.58 7.01
C ARG A 141 -5.28 2.35 6.33
N ALA A 142 -5.36 2.38 5.01
CA ALA A 142 -4.43 3.11 4.19
C ALA A 142 -5.18 3.94 3.15
N SER A 143 -4.52 4.99 2.71
CA SER A 143 -4.86 5.76 1.53
C SER A 143 -3.81 5.60 0.46
N TRP A 144 -4.23 5.80 -0.77
CA TRP A 144 -3.34 5.92 -1.91
C TRP A 144 -3.65 7.19 -2.69
N THR A 145 -2.63 7.77 -3.30
CA THR A 145 -2.75 8.93 -4.18
C THR A 145 -1.85 8.73 -5.40
N ALA A 146 -2.39 9.00 -6.58
CA ALA A 146 -1.63 9.09 -7.82
C ALA A 146 -0.87 10.42 -7.85
N SER A 147 0.42 10.38 -8.16
CA SER A 147 1.28 11.56 -8.15
C SER A 147 2.15 11.61 -9.40
N LYS A 148 2.40 12.82 -9.89
CA LYS A 148 3.34 13.10 -11.00
C LYS A 148 4.65 13.71 -10.49
N ASN A 149 4.64 14.22 -9.26
CA ASN A 149 5.76 14.92 -8.67
C ASN A 149 5.91 14.51 -7.20
N TYR A 150 7.09 14.04 -6.83
CA TYR A 150 7.36 13.68 -5.44
C TYR A 150 7.40 14.92 -4.51
N CYS A 151 7.79 16.12 -4.98
CA CYS A 151 7.73 17.33 -4.14
C CYS A 151 6.24 17.78 -3.92
N GLU A 152 5.25 17.25 -4.67
CA GLU A 152 3.81 17.43 -4.37
C GLU A 152 3.28 16.35 -3.40
N ALA A 153 3.81 15.13 -3.50
CA ALA A 153 3.51 14.04 -2.57
C ALA A 153 4.00 14.31 -1.14
N PHE A 154 5.07 15.10 -0.99
CA PHE A 154 5.65 15.47 0.31
C PHE A 154 5.67 16.98 0.45
N SER A 155 4.75 17.54 1.24
CA SER A 155 4.67 18.98 1.53
C SER A 155 5.87 19.53 2.32
N ASP A 156 6.82 18.67 2.72
CA ASP A 156 8.00 19.02 3.49
C ASP A 156 9.24 18.39 2.86
N CYS A 157 9.88 19.11 1.94
CA CYS A 157 11.16 18.73 1.34
C CYS A 157 12.33 19.03 2.29
N GLY A 158 12.19 18.69 3.57
CA GLY A 158 13.05 19.13 4.68
C GLY A 158 13.71 17.99 5.45
N THR A 159 15.02 17.83 5.25
CA THR A 159 16.01 17.10 6.08
C THR A 159 15.56 15.86 6.87
N CYS A 160 15.76 14.67 6.31
CA CYS A 160 15.66 13.40 7.03
C CYS A 160 16.97 13.07 7.78
N THR A 161 16.88 12.82 9.09
CA THR A 161 18.03 12.38 9.94
C THR A 161 18.13 10.87 10.13
N ALA A 162 17.16 10.06 9.69
CA ALA A 162 17.27 8.61 9.57
C ALA A 162 16.11 8.00 8.74
N GLY A 163 16.38 7.46 7.55
CA GLY A 163 15.40 6.78 6.69
C GLY A 163 15.72 6.92 5.18
N PRO A 164 15.05 6.18 4.27
CA PRO A 164 15.26 6.33 2.84
C PRO A 164 14.81 7.73 2.39
N CYS A 165 15.77 8.59 2.04
CA CYS A 165 15.53 9.99 1.68
C CYS A 165 15.19 10.14 0.19
N VAL A 166 14.11 10.86 -0.12
CA VAL A 166 13.85 11.41 -1.46
C VAL A 166 14.50 12.80 -1.52
N TRP A 167 15.51 13.00 -2.36
CA TRP A 167 16.19 14.30 -2.52
C TRP A 167 15.34 15.24 -3.40
N CYS A 168 14.91 16.43 -2.95
CA CYS A 168 14.63 17.54 -3.88
C CYS A 168 15.98 18.24 -4.16
N ALA A 169 16.55 18.10 -5.36
CA ALA A 169 17.80 18.80 -5.74
C ALA A 169 17.58 20.31 -5.95
N THR A 170 16.32 20.72 -6.16
CA THR A 170 15.79 22.09 -6.20
C THR A 170 14.26 22.04 -6.00
N THR A 171 13.59 23.18 -5.82
CA THR A 171 12.12 23.35 -5.67
C THR A 171 11.25 22.76 -6.81
N SER A 172 11.83 22.03 -7.74
CA SER A 172 11.17 21.55 -8.96
C SER A 172 11.57 20.13 -9.39
N ARG A 173 12.45 19.42 -8.65
CA ARG A 173 12.83 18.03 -8.98
C ARG A 173 13.18 17.21 -7.76
N CYS A 174 12.42 16.15 -7.54
CA CYS A 174 12.77 15.04 -6.66
C CYS A 174 13.36 13.88 -7.45
N LEU A 175 14.39 13.25 -6.91
CA LEU A 175 14.96 12.02 -7.44
C LEU A 175 14.21 10.80 -6.90
N ALA A 176 13.85 9.86 -7.78
CA ALA A 176 13.20 8.61 -7.42
C ALA A 176 14.15 7.70 -6.63
N PRO A 177 13.66 6.70 -5.87
CA PRO A 177 14.51 5.69 -5.21
C PRO A 177 15.46 4.94 -6.16
N THR A 178 15.14 4.92 -7.46
CA THR A 178 15.93 4.30 -8.53
C THR A 178 17.00 5.21 -9.11
N ASP A 179 16.98 6.51 -8.81
CA ASP A 179 17.99 7.44 -9.29
C ASP A 179 19.26 7.24 -8.49
N THR A 180 20.17 6.45 -9.07
CA THR A 180 21.55 6.39 -8.57
C THR A 180 22.10 7.80 -8.59
N VAL A 181 22.36 8.37 -7.40
CA VAL A 181 23.07 9.63 -7.28
C VAL A 181 24.45 9.41 -7.91
N ALA A 182 24.61 9.83 -9.16
CA ALA A 182 25.92 10.05 -9.73
C ALA A 182 26.58 11.07 -8.80
N ALA A 183 27.51 10.59 -7.97
CA ALA A 183 28.32 11.44 -7.12
C ALA A 183 28.91 12.51 -8.02
N ASN A 184 28.41 13.74 -7.91
CA ASN A 184 28.99 14.85 -8.62
C ASN A 184 30.41 15.00 -8.09
N SER A 185 31.36 14.59 -8.92
CA SER A 185 32.76 14.94 -8.85
C SER A 185 32.84 16.43 -8.57
N ALA A 186 33.23 16.79 -7.35
CA ALA A 186 33.55 18.17 -7.02
C ALA A 186 34.81 18.53 -7.82
N THR A 187 34.61 19.12 -9.00
CA THR A 187 35.65 19.76 -9.77
C THR A 187 36.02 21.04 -9.02
N THR A 188 37.10 21.00 -8.26
CA THR A 188 37.75 22.21 -7.72
C THR A 188 38.41 23.00 -8.84
N SER A 189 37.88 24.19 -9.11
CA SER A 189 38.55 25.36 -9.69
C SER A 189 37.78 26.58 -9.14
N VAL A 190 38.36 27.63 -8.57
CA VAL A 190 39.68 28.28 -8.66
C VAL A 190 40.13 28.69 -7.25
#